data_AF-A0A956FNX5-F1
#
_entry.id   AF-A0A956FNX5-F1
#
_cell.length_a   1.000
_cell.length_b   1.000
_cell.length_c   1.000
_cell.angle_alpha   90.00
_cell.angle_beta   90.00
_cell.angle_gamma   90.00
#
_symmetry.space_group_name_H-M   'P 1'
#
loop_
_entity.id
_entity.type
_entity.pdbx_description
1 polymer ?
#
loop_
_entity_poly.entity_id
_entity_poly.type
_entity_poly.pdbx_seq_one_letter_code
_entity_poly.pdbx_strand_id
1 'polypeptide(L)'
;MRTLKTLLTAIKRGMDFEDARDALHALGPEAAAAILKEAGRADARVLPVLVMVLADTVYPPALPAMRQWLDHEDEEGVVGPAIYALNQATAAKLDVDAIYGHRRALAAAAEQLAARWDAGENHAPSEEAWLAAQLAKRRAAVEEVPPPDPDISAAERDSLRERLIRLNTTTREWALPRRHALDLAATRRALPIYESVVPGDRRLRDAIAAVAAFLAGELDEDALEAHEEPVRAALREADRIADYNKVYRRYRRPAFKAAAHAAQAVLYLVRLSSGSRLQPMHYSRYALAYSGAGFEAVEAELDWQLAEMDAS
;
A
#
# COMPACT_ATOMS: atom_id res chain seq x y z
N MET A 1 -1.77 -13.75 23.99
CA MET A 1 -1.13 -12.52 23.50
C MET A 1 0.36 -12.78 23.31
N ARG A 2 0.96 -12.48 22.14
CA ARG A 2 2.41 -12.65 21.94
C ARG A 2 3.16 -11.53 22.68
N THR A 3 4.30 -11.84 23.29
CA THR A 3 5.19 -10.83 23.91
C THR A 3 6.17 -10.29 22.87
N LEU A 4 6.76 -9.11 23.12
CA LEU A 4 7.84 -8.57 22.29
C LEU A 4 8.96 -9.60 22.08
N LYS A 5 9.42 -10.27 23.14
CA LYS A 5 10.45 -11.33 23.07
C LYS A 5 10.06 -12.47 22.11
N THR A 6 8.81 -12.92 22.17
CA THR A 6 8.29 -13.97 21.28
C THR A 6 8.28 -13.51 19.82
N LEU A 7 7.87 -12.25 19.56
CA LEU A 7 7.84 -11.68 18.21
C LEU A 7 9.25 -11.53 17.64
N LEU A 8 10.20 -10.96 18.39
CA LEU A 8 11.60 -10.84 17.95
C LEU A 8 12.21 -12.20 17.59
N THR A 9 11.87 -13.25 18.35
CA THR A 9 12.32 -14.62 18.05
C THR A 9 11.74 -15.12 16.72
N ALA A 10 10.47 -14.82 16.44
CA ALA A 10 9.82 -15.21 15.19
C ALA A 10 10.38 -14.44 13.99
N ILE A 11 10.65 -13.13 14.13
CA ILE A 11 11.30 -12.29 13.11
C ILE A 11 12.66 -12.87 12.74
N LYS A 12 13.49 -13.20 13.75
CA LYS A 12 14.80 -13.85 13.52
C LYS A 12 14.71 -15.18 12.78
N ARG A 13 13.56 -15.86 12.87
CA ARG A 13 13.28 -17.14 12.20
C ARG A 13 12.64 -16.97 10.82
N GLY A 14 12.49 -15.74 10.31
CA GLY A 14 11.96 -15.47 8.97
C GLY A 14 10.46 -15.26 8.92
N MET A 15 9.85 -14.68 9.97
CA MET A 15 8.51 -14.10 9.85
C MET A 15 8.52 -13.03 8.76
N ASP A 16 7.47 -13.01 7.93
CA ASP A 16 7.28 -12.00 6.90
C ASP A 16 7.31 -10.58 7.49
N PHE A 17 7.87 -9.62 6.74
CA PHE A 17 8.09 -8.25 7.21
C PHE A 17 6.79 -7.55 7.60
N GLU A 18 5.74 -7.66 6.77
CA GLU A 18 4.46 -7.00 7.00
C GLU A 18 3.75 -7.66 8.20
N ASP A 19 3.75 -8.99 8.27
CA ASP A 19 3.23 -9.74 9.43
C ASP A 19 3.93 -9.35 10.74
N ALA A 20 5.26 -9.19 10.69
CA ALA A 20 6.08 -8.80 11.82
C ALA A 20 5.77 -7.37 12.29
N ARG A 21 5.75 -6.41 11.35
CA ARG A 21 5.41 -5.00 11.61
C ARG A 21 4.03 -4.90 12.25
N ASP A 22 3.05 -5.56 11.67
CA ASP A 22 1.67 -5.54 12.14
C ASP A 22 1.53 -6.21 13.52
N ALA A 23 2.27 -7.30 13.78
CA ALA A 23 2.25 -7.97 15.08
C ALA A 23 2.90 -7.12 16.19
N LEU A 24 3.93 -6.34 15.86
CA LEU A 24 4.55 -5.38 16.77
C LEU A 24 3.63 -4.20 17.07
N HIS A 25 2.96 -3.62 16.06
CA HIS A 25 1.94 -2.58 16.28
C HIS A 25 0.80 -3.04 17.18
N ALA A 26 0.44 -4.33 17.12
CA ALA A 26 -0.61 -4.92 17.97
C ALA A 26 -0.24 -4.94 19.46
N LEU A 27 1.04 -4.79 19.84
CA LEU A 27 1.45 -4.66 21.24
C LEU A 27 0.94 -3.37 21.88
N GLY A 28 0.66 -2.33 21.08
CA GLY A 28 0.20 -1.03 21.55
C GLY A 28 1.30 0.02 21.70
N PRO A 29 0.92 1.31 21.82
CA PRO A 29 1.87 2.42 21.95
C PRO A 29 2.78 2.31 23.19
N GLU A 30 2.32 1.63 24.25
CA GLU A 30 3.11 1.41 25.47
C GLU A 30 4.35 0.54 25.23
N ALA A 31 4.39 -0.24 24.14
CA ALA A 31 5.54 -1.05 23.78
C ALA A 31 6.66 -0.27 23.07
N ALA A 32 6.42 0.97 22.64
CA ALA A 32 7.35 1.73 21.79
C ALA A 32 8.73 1.95 22.46
N ALA A 33 8.76 2.25 23.77
CA ALA A 33 10.00 2.39 24.53
C ALA A 33 10.83 1.08 24.55
N ALA A 34 10.15 -0.06 24.73
CA ALA A 34 10.81 -1.37 24.69
C ALA A 34 11.31 -1.69 23.29
N ILE A 35 10.54 -1.38 22.24
CA ILE A 35 10.94 -1.56 20.84
C ILE A 35 12.18 -0.72 20.52
N LEU A 36 12.23 0.55 20.92
CA LEU A 36 13.40 1.42 20.75
C LEU A 36 14.65 0.84 21.44
N LYS A 37 14.50 0.33 22.66
CA LYS A 37 15.59 -0.33 23.38
C LYS A 37 16.13 -1.56 22.64
N GLU A 38 15.25 -2.33 22.00
CA GLU A 38 15.64 -3.49 21.19
C GLU A 38 16.28 -3.08 19.87
N ALA A 39 15.80 -2.00 19.23
CA ALA A 39 16.36 -1.47 17.99
C ALA A 39 17.84 -1.10 18.17
N GLY A 40 18.22 -0.49 19.31
CA GLY A 40 19.62 -0.14 19.62
C GLY A 40 20.58 -1.33 19.75
N ARG A 41 20.09 -2.58 19.73
CA ARG A 41 20.90 -3.80 19.80
C ARG A 41 20.50 -4.87 18.78
N ALA A 42 19.63 -4.50 17.84
CA ALA A 42 19.10 -5.43 16.86
C ALA A 42 20.15 -5.74 15.78
N ASP A 43 20.12 -6.96 15.27
CA ASP A 43 20.88 -7.34 14.09
C ASP A 43 20.15 -6.88 12.80
N ALA A 44 20.83 -6.94 11.67
CA ALA A 44 20.34 -6.48 10.37
C ALA A 44 19.02 -7.14 9.92
N ARG A 45 18.64 -8.32 10.45
CA ARG A 45 17.36 -8.95 10.10
C ARG A 45 16.18 -8.37 10.86
N VAL A 46 16.42 -7.83 12.05
CA VAL A 46 15.38 -7.36 12.96
C VAL A 46 15.26 -5.83 12.93
N LEU A 47 16.39 -5.13 12.80
CA LEU A 47 16.45 -3.68 12.86
C LEU A 47 15.46 -3.01 11.89
N PRO A 48 15.36 -3.39 10.59
CA PRO A 48 14.44 -2.74 9.66
C PRO A 48 12.97 -2.75 10.14
N VAL A 49 12.52 -3.89 10.69
CA VAL A 49 11.15 -4.02 11.19
C VAL A 49 10.90 -3.09 12.39
N LEU A 50 11.86 -3.01 13.33
CA LEU A 50 11.72 -2.17 14.51
C LEU A 50 11.76 -0.69 14.16
N VAL A 51 12.65 -0.28 13.26
CA VAL A 51 12.75 1.09 12.76
C VAL A 51 11.44 1.49 12.08
N MET A 52 10.90 0.62 11.21
CA MET A 52 9.60 0.86 10.56
C MET A 52 8.46 1.07 11.56
N VAL A 53 8.36 0.23 12.59
CA VAL A 53 7.31 0.36 13.63
C VAL A 53 7.41 1.69 14.39
N LEU A 54 8.63 2.12 14.73
CA LEU A 54 8.87 3.41 15.39
C LEU A 54 8.56 4.58 14.45
N ALA A 55 8.88 4.45 13.16
CA ALA A 55 8.67 5.47 12.14
C ALA A 55 7.18 5.67 11.83
N ASP A 56 6.43 4.58 11.65
CA ASP A 56 4.98 4.57 11.41
C ASP A 56 4.18 5.33 12.46
N THR A 57 4.70 5.37 13.69
CA THR A 57 4.06 6.04 14.83
C THR A 57 4.71 7.37 15.16
N VAL A 58 5.82 7.71 14.51
CA VAL A 58 6.64 8.90 14.78
C VAL A 58 6.93 9.01 16.28
N TYR A 59 7.42 7.92 16.88
CA TYR A 59 7.66 7.86 18.33
C TYR A 59 8.75 8.89 18.74
N PRO A 60 8.44 9.93 19.53
CA PRO A 60 9.36 11.06 19.73
C PRO A 60 10.73 10.68 20.29
N PRO A 61 10.84 9.79 21.30
CA PRO A 61 12.14 9.35 21.81
C PRO A 61 13.00 8.58 20.79
N ALA A 62 12.43 8.06 19.70
CA ALA A 62 13.20 7.40 18.65
C ALA A 62 13.79 8.38 17.61
N LEU A 63 13.28 9.61 17.52
CA LEU A 63 13.74 10.56 16.48
C LEU A 63 15.25 10.88 16.55
N PRO A 64 15.89 11.02 17.73
CA PRO A 64 17.35 11.16 17.80
C PRO A 64 18.12 9.95 17.25
N ALA A 65 17.59 8.73 17.46
CA ALA A 65 18.17 7.52 16.88
C ALA A 65 17.93 7.47 15.36
N MET A 66 16.75 7.89 14.89
CA MET A 66 16.44 7.99 13.46
C MET A 66 17.35 8.97 12.73
N ARG A 67 17.72 10.09 13.38
CA ARG A 67 18.74 10.99 12.86
C ARG A 67 20.06 10.27 12.62
N GLN A 68 20.50 9.41 13.55
CA GLN A 68 21.73 8.61 13.38
C GLN A 68 21.55 7.52 12.31
N TRP A 69 20.36 6.94 12.20
CA TRP A 69 20.04 5.92 11.19
C TRP A 69 19.99 6.45 9.76
N LEU A 70 19.96 7.77 9.54
CA LEU A 70 20.13 8.33 8.19
C LEU A 70 21.48 7.99 7.56
N ASP A 71 22.49 7.68 8.38
CA ASP A 71 23.84 7.31 7.94
C ASP A 71 24.02 5.78 7.80
N HIS A 72 22.93 5.00 7.92
CA HIS A 72 22.97 3.55 7.85
C HIS A 72 23.08 3.03 6.40
N GLU A 73 23.72 1.87 6.20
CA GLU A 73 23.94 1.28 4.86
C GLU A 73 22.66 0.71 4.21
N ASP A 74 21.69 0.29 5.02
CA ASP A 74 20.37 -0.17 4.58
C ASP A 74 19.43 1.00 4.28
N GLU A 75 19.47 1.45 3.02
CA GLU A 75 18.71 2.59 2.53
C GLU A 75 17.19 2.38 2.57
N GLU A 76 16.72 1.17 2.29
CA GLU A 76 15.28 0.87 2.16
C GLU A 76 14.66 0.51 3.50
N GLY A 77 15.33 -0.34 4.28
CA GLY A 77 14.81 -0.87 5.53
C GLY A 77 15.01 0.04 6.73
N VAL A 78 16.00 0.94 6.70
CA VAL A 78 16.38 1.78 7.85
C VAL A 78 16.35 3.27 7.52
N VAL A 79 17.04 3.71 6.46
CA VAL A 79 17.10 5.15 6.10
C VAL A 79 15.75 5.68 5.63
N GLY A 80 15.05 4.98 4.74
CA GLY A 80 13.74 5.38 4.22
C GLY A 80 12.71 5.66 5.34
N PRO A 81 12.47 4.71 6.26
CA PRO A 81 11.57 4.94 7.39
C PRO A 81 12.03 6.07 8.31
N ALA A 82 13.34 6.24 8.54
CA ALA A 82 13.87 7.37 9.30
C ALA A 82 13.60 8.72 8.61
N ILE A 83 13.79 8.83 7.28
CA ILE A 83 13.41 9.99 6.47
C ILE A 83 11.94 10.31 6.66
N TYR A 84 11.06 9.30 6.53
CA TYR A 84 9.62 9.49 6.69
C TYR A 84 9.28 10.08 8.05
N ALA A 85 9.78 9.48 9.14
CA ALA A 85 9.49 9.92 10.50
C ALA A 85 10.03 11.33 10.79
N LEU A 86 11.28 11.62 10.38
CA LEU A 86 11.88 12.94 10.56
C LEU A 86 11.13 14.00 9.75
N ASN A 87 10.75 13.70 8.50
CA ASN A 87 9.93 14.61 7.70
C ASN A 87 8.56 14.86 8.35
N GLN A 88 7.97 13.86 9.02
CA GLN A 88 6.74 14.05 9.79
C GLN A 88 6.95 14.96 11.02
N ALA A 89 8.15 14.98 11.59
CA ALA A 89 8.50 15.82 12.72
C ALA A 89 8.96 17.24 12.36
N THR A 90 9.19 17.56 11.08
CA THR A 90 9.54 18.92 10.61
C THR A 90 8.33 19.69 10.07
N ALA A 91 8.40 21.02 10.06
CA ALA A 91 7.34 21.87 9.50
C ALA A 91 7.36 21.91 7.96
N ALA A 92 8.56 22.00 7.37
CA ALA A 92 8.74 22.00 5.93
C ALA A 92 8.78 20.56 5.39
N LYS A 93 7.65 20.09 4.86
CA LYS A 93 7.54 18.72 4.32
C LYS A 93 8.27 18.60 2.99
N LEU A 94 9.13 17.60 2.88
CA LEU A 94 9.56 17.04 1.60
C LEU A 94 8.42 16.20 1.01
N ASP A 95 8.35 16.13 -0.31
CA ASP A 95 7.48 15.20 -1.03
C ASP A 95 8.09 13.80 -0.97
N VAL A 96 7.74 13.07 0.09
CA VAL A 96 8.29 11.74 0.37
C VAL A 96 7.84 10.70 -0.65
N ASP A 97 6.68 10.89 -1.30
CA ASP A 97 6.18 9.98 -2.33
C ASP A 97 7.00 10.08 -3.63
N ALA A 98 7.52 11.28 -3.94
CA ALA A 98 8.49 11.45 -5.04
C ALA A 98 9.89 10.90 -4.71
N ILE A 99 10.19 10.71 -3.41
CA ILE A 99 11.50 10.23 -2.93
C ILE A 99 11.55 8.69 -2.90
N TYR A 100 10.46 8.02 -2.51
CA TYR A 100 10.37 6.56 -2.52
C TYR A 100 10.41 6.01 -3.97
N GLY A 101 11.43 5.22 -4.27
CA GLY A 101 11.67 4.62 -5.60
C GLY A 101 12.87 5.20 -6.36
N HIS A 102 13.51 6.27 -5.85
CA HIS A 102 14.67 6.89 -6.49
C HIS A 102 15.86 7.03 -5.51
N ARG A 103 16.84 6.13 -5.63
CA ARG A 103 18.02 6.06 -4.75
C ARG A 103 18.74 7.41 -4.52
N ARG A 104 18.94 8.19 -5.59
CA ARG A 104 19.57 9.52 -5.50
C ARG A 104 18.70 10.55 -4.78
N ALA A 105 17.38 10.46 -4.91
CA ALA A 105 16.45 11.33 -4.19
C ALA A 105 16.46 11.01 -2.69
N LEU A 106 16.62 9.73 -2.33
CA LEU A 106 16.68 9.28 -0.94
C LEU A 106 17.90 9.82 -0.20
N ALA A 107 19.10 9.75 -0.81
CA ALA A 107 20.31 10.33 -0.24
C ALA A 107 20.21 11.86 -0.05
N ALA A 108 19.73 12.58 -1.07
CA ALA A 108 19.54 14.03 -0.98
C ALA A 108 18.50 14.42 0.09
N ALA A 109 17.45 13.62 0.27
CA ALA A 109 16.45 13.82 1.31
C ALA A 109 17.02 13.56 2.71
N ALA A 110 17.85 12.52 2.87
CA ALA A 110 18.55 12.24 4.13
C ALA A 110 19.44 13.41 4.54
N GLU A 111 20.27 13.93 3.64
CA GLU A 111 21.14 15.09 3.90
C GLU A 111 20.34 16.34 4.32
N GLN A 112 19.26 16.64 3.61
CA GLN A 112 18.41 17.80 3.92
C GLN A 112 17.73 17.67 5.28
N LEU A 113 17.16 16.50 5.59
CA LEU A 113 16.49 16.27 6.87
C LEU A 113 17.48 16.23 8.03
N ALA A 114 18.67 15.66 7.82
CA ALA A 114 19.77 15.71 8.79
C ALA A 114 20.12 17.16 9.14
N ALA A 115 20.35 18.01 8.12
CA ALA A 115 20.70 19.41 8.33
C ALA A 115 19.61 20.19 9.09
N ARG A 116 18.32 19.98 8.74
CA ARG A 116 17.19 20.62 9.44
C ARG A 116 17.07 20.16 10.88
N TRP A 117 17.20 18.86 11.13
CA TRP A 117 17.16 18.30 12.46
C TRP A 117 18.27 18.87 13.34
N ASP A 118 19.49 18.91 12.82
CA ASP A 118 20.67 19.44 13.52
C ASP A 118 20.58 20.97 13.75
N ALA A 119 19.85 21.69 12.89
CA ALA A 119 19.50 23.10 13.07
C ALA A 119 18.39 23.33 14.11
N GLY A 120 17.79 22.27 14.66
CA GLY A 120 16.73 22.36 15.66
C GLY A 120 15.32 22.52 15.09
N GLU A 121 15.11 22.28 13.79
CA GLU A 121 13.79 22.34 13.14
C GLU A 121 12.93 21.10 13.42
N ASN A 122 12.80 20.69 14.68
CA ASN A 122 11.95 19.59 15.09
C ASN A 122 10.74 20.10 15.90
N HIS A 123 9.56 19.60 15.56
CA HIS A 123 8.28 19.94 16.20
C HIS A 123 7.62 18.69 16.79
N ALA A 124 8.43 17.74 17.26
CA ALA A 124 7.91 16.52 17.85
C ALA A 124 7.20 16.83 19.18
N PRO A 125 6.04 16.21 19.44
CA PRO A 125 5.37 16.32 20.75
C PRO A 125 6.22 15.66 21.84
N SER A 126 5.94 15.98 23.11
CA SER A 126 6.49 15.20 24.22
C SER A 126 6.03 13.74 24.17
N GLU A 127 6.78 12.82 24.77
CA GLU A 127 6.40 11.40 24.86
C GLU A 127 5.02 11.21 25.51
N GLU A 128 4.73 11.96 26.56
CA GLU A 128 3.43 11.93 27.24
C GLU A 128 2.29 12.39 26.33
N ALA A 129 2.47 13.52 25.63
CA ALA A 129 1.47 14.04 24.70
C ALA A 129 1.24 13.07 23.52
N TRP A 130 2.32 12.48 23.01
CA TRP A 130 2.25 11.44 22.00
C TRP A 130 1.47 10.22 22.50
N LEU A 131 1.81 9.71 23.69
CA LEU A 131 1.17 8.54 24.26
C LEU A 131 -0.33 8.77 24.49
N ALA A 132 -0.70 9.92 25.05
CA ALA A 132 -2.09 10.32 25.22
C ALA A 132 -2.84 10.36 23.87
N ALA A 133 -2.22 10.93 22.83
CA ALA A 133 -2.80 10.98 21.49
C ALA A 133 -2.95 9.58 20.87
N GLN A 134 -1.97 8.69 20.99
CA GLN A 134 -2.06 7.31 20.48
C GLN A 134 -3.12 6.49 21.22
N LEU A 135 -3.21 6.64 22.54
CA LEU A 135 -4.25 5.98 23.34
C LEU A 135 -5.65 6.51 22.99
N ALA A 136 -5.81 7.82 22.79
CA ALA A 136 -7.07 8.41 22.33
C ALA A 136 -7.47 7.87 20.95
N LYS A 137 -6.53 7.83 19.99
CA LYS A 137 -6.76 7.23 18.66
C LYS A 137 -7.17 5.76 18.76
N ARG A 138 -6.49 4.98 19.62
CA ARG A 138 -6.81 3.56 19.82
C ARG A 138 -8.20 3.38 20.43
N ARG A 139 -8.57 4.18 21.43
CA ARG A 139 -9.92 4.14 22.04
C ARG A 139 -11.00 4.45 21.01
N ALA A 140 -10.85 5.55 20.27
CA ALA A 140 -11.78 5.91 19.19
C ALA A 140 -11.89 4.79 18.14
N ALA A 141 -10.77 4.14 17.80
CA ALA A 141 -10.76 3.02 16.85
C ALA A 141 -11.40 1.73 17.39
N VAL A 142 -11.38 1.48 18.70
CA VAL A 142 -12.06 0.34 19.34
C VAL A 142 -13.58 0.56 19.39
N GLU A 143 -14.02 1.79 19.64
CA GLU A 143 -15.44 2.14 19.70
C GLU A 143 -16.14 1.97 18.34
N GLU A 144 -15.40 2.15 17.24
CA GLU A 144 -15.89 1.95 15.88
C GLU A 144 -15.52 0.56 15.33
N VAL A 145 -16.32 -0.46 15.70
CA VAL A 145 -16.19 -1.81 15.15
C VAL A 145 -16.49 -1.78 13.64
N PRO A 146 -15.50 -2.05 12.76
CA PRO A 146 -15.73 -2.06 11.32
C PRO A 146 -16.61 -3.26 10.93
N PRO A 147 -17.24 -3.22 9.74
CA PRO A 147 -17.95 -4.38 9.22
C PRO A 147 -17.03 -5.62 9.13
N PRO A 148 -17.61 -6.83 9.00
CA PRO A 148 -16.84 -8.01 8.64
C PRO A 148 -15.96 -7.74 7.41
N ASP A 149 -14.77 -8.34 7.40
CA ASP A 149 -13.89 -8.24 6.25
C ASP A 149 -14.55 -8.93 5.05
N PRO A 150 -14.86 -8.22 3.95
CA PRO A 150 -15.49 -8.82 2.78
C PRO A 150 -14.48 -9.55 1.88
N ASP A 151 -13.18 -9.43 2.16
CA ASP A 151 -12.15 -10.13 1.40
C ASP A 151 -12.27 -11.65 1.57
N ILE A 152 -11.73 -12.38 0.60
CA ILE A 152 -11.77 -13.84 0.60
C ILE A 152 -10.76 -14.42 1.59
N SER A 153 -11.17 -15.51 2.24
CA SER A 153 -10.39 -16.21 3.25
C SER A 153 -9.08 -16.75 2.69
N ALA A 154 -8.16 -17.10 3.60
CA ALA A 154 -6.89 -17.72 3.20
C ALA A 154 -7.10 -19.04 2.43
N ALA A 155 -8.08 -19.86 2.83
CA ALA A 155 -8.39 -21.12 2.16
C ALA A 155 -8.98 -20.91 0.76
N GLU A 156 -9.87 -19.92 0.61
CA GLU A 156 -10.41 -19.52 -0.68
C GLU A 156 -9.30 -19.01 -1.61
N ARG A 157 -8.41 -18.14 -1.12
CA ARG A 157 -7.22 -17.71 -1.88
C ARG A 157 -6.35 -18.87 -2.31
N ASP A 158 -6.11 -19.83 -1.42
CA ASP A 158 -5.32 -21.03 -1.72
C ASP A 158 -5.96 -21.87 -2.83
N SER A 159 -7.29 -21.99 -2.82
CA SER A 159 -8.05 -22.72 -3.85
C SER A 159 -7.97 -22.10 -5.25
N LEU A 160 -7.70 -20.79 -5.34
CA LEU A 160 -7.48 -20.09 -6.61
C LEU A 160 -6.03 -20.17 -7.10
N ARG A 161 -5.09 -20.61 -6.26
CA ARG A 161 -3.64 -20.50 -6.52
C ARG A 161 -3.23 -21.09 -7.87
N GLU A 162 -3.60 -22.34 -8.15
CA GLU A 162 -3.20 -23.02 -9.40
C GLU A 162 -3.73 -22.30 -10.64
N ARG A 163 -4.98 -21.84 -10.60
CA ARG A 163 -5.58 -21.05 -11.69
C ARG A 163 -4.88 -19.70 -11.88
N LEU A 164 -4.54 -19.02 -10.80
CA LEU A 164 -3.78 -17.76 -10.83
C LEU A 164 -2.36 -17.96 -11.37
N ILE A 165 -1.69 -19.06 -11.00
CA ILE A 165 -0.38 -19.43 -11.54
C ILE A 165 -0.49 -19.68 -13.04
N ARG A 166 -1.48 -20.44 -13.50
CA ARG A 166 -1.73 -20.68 -14.93
C ARG A 166 -1.96 -19.36 -15.68
N LEU A 167 -2.88 -18.52 -15.22
CA LEU A 167 -3.14 -17.22 -15.84
C LEU A 167 -1.85 -16.39 -15.96
N ASN A 168 -1.07 -16.29 -14.88
CA ASN A 168 0.15 -15.49 -14.84
C ASN A 168 1.24 -16.04 -15.75
N THR A 169 1.47 -17.36 -15.74
CA THR A 169 2.50 -18.00 -16.57
C THR A 169 2.18 -17.88 -18.05
N THR A 170 0.95 -18.16 -18.47
CA THR A 170 0.53 -18.06 -19.88
C THR A 170 0.53 -16.63 -20.40
N THR A 171 -0.06 -15.68 -19.66
CA THR A 171 -0.14 -14.27 -20.11
C THR A 171 1.23 -13.58 -20.16
N ARG A 172 2.25 -14.08 -19.45
CA ARG A 172 3.62 -13.55 -19.55
C ARG A 172 4.21 -13.73 -20.94
N GLU A 173 3.87 -14.83 -21.61
CA GLU A 173 4.40 -15.20 -22.92
C GLU A 173 3.74 -14.44 -24.08
N TRP A 174 2.60 -13.80 -23.83
CA TRP A 174 1.87 -13.06 -24.86
C TRP A 174 2.53 -11.74 -25.26
N ALA A 175 2.33 -11.35 -26.52
CA ALA A 175 2.62 -10.00 -26.97
C ALA A 175 1.86 -8.94 -26.14
N LEU A 176 2.50 -7.80 -25.89
CA LEU A 176 1.97 -6.73 -25.04
C LEU A 176 0.54 -6.27 -25.43
N PRO A 177 0.21 -6.05 -26.71
CA PRO A 177 -1.13 -5.58 -27.09
C PRO A 177 -2.25 -6.55 -26.69
N ARG A 178 -2.05 -7.86 -26.90
CA ARG A 178 -3.02 -8.90 -26.53
C ARG A 178 -3.27 -8.93 -25.02
N ARG A 179 -2.20 -8.79 -24.24
CA ARG A 179 -2.27 -8.74 -22.78
C ARG A 179 -3.01 -7.50 -22.30
N HIS A 180 -2.68 -6.33 -22.84
CA HIS A 180 -3.36 -5.08 -22.52
C HIS A 180 -4.85 -5.12 -22.88
N ALA A 181 -5.24 -5.80 -23.97
CA ALA A 181 -6.64 -5.98 -24.30
C ALA A 181 -7.40 -6.76 -23.21
N LEU A 182 -6.81 -7.82 -22.66
CA LEU A 182 -7.40 -8.58 -21.55
C LEU A 182 -7.44 -7.75 -20.24
N ASP A 183 -6.36 -7.04 -19.91
CA ASP A 183 -6.30 -6.14 -18.76
C ASP A 183 -7.37 -5.03 -18.85
N LEU A 184 -7.55 -4.44 -20.03
CA LEU A 184 -8.60 -3.44 -20.29
C LEU A 184 -9.99 -4.03 -20.13
N ALA A 185 -10.24 -5.23 -20.66
CA ALA A 185 -11.52 -5.90 -20.57
C ALA A 185 -11.89 -6.22 -19.12
N ALA A 186 -10.97 -6.80 -18.34
CA ALA A 186 -11.15 -7.04 -16.91
C ALA A 186 -11.44 -5.74 -16.14
N THR A 187 -10.68 -4.68 -16.42
CA THR A 187 -10.84 -3.40 -15.71
C THR A 187 -12.17 -2.72 -16.04
N ARG A 188 -12.66 -2.83 -17.28
CA ARG A 188 -14.01 -2.38 -17.67
C ARG A 188 -15.11 -3.08 -16.88
N ARG A 189 -14.94 -4.37 -16.57
CA ARG A 189 -15.92 -5.14 -15.77
C ARG A 189 -15.93 -4.70 -14.31
N ALA A 190 -14.79 -4.26 -13.77
CA ALA A 190 -14.68 -3.72 -12.41
C ALA A 190 -15.11 -2.25 -12.28
N LEU A 191 -15.08 -1.46 -13.36
CA LEU A 191 -15.39 -0.03 -13.35
C LEU A 191 -16.75 0.32 -12.69
N PRO A 192 -17.85 -0.42 -12.90
CA PRO A 192 -19.13 -0.13 -12.24
C PRO A 192 -19.06 -0.11 -10.70
N ILE A 193 -18.10 -0.82 -10.08
CA ILE A 193 -17.89 -0.80 -8.63
C ILE A 193 -17.50 0.61 -8.19
N TYR A 194 -16.55 1.25 -8.86
CA TYR A 194 -16.17 2.63 -8.58
C TYR A 194 -17.34 3.60 -8.80
N GLU A 195 -18.03 3.47 -9.94
CA GLU A 195 -19.13 4.36 -10.32
C GLU A 195 -20.33 4.27 -9.35
N SER A 196 -20.54 3.11 -8.72
CA SER A 196 -21.59 2.92 -7.71
C SER A 196 -21.32 3.69 -6.41
N VAL A 197 -20.05 3.96 -6.11
CA VAL A 197 -19.60 4.61 -4.87
C VAL A 197 -19.31 6.09 -5.08
N VAL A 198 -18.82 6.46 -6.28
CA VAL A 198 -18.47 7.83 -6.65
C VAL A 198 -19.25 8.24 -7.91
N PRO A 199 -20.59 8.40 -7.82
CA PRO A 199 -21.42 8.65 -8.98
C PRO A 199 -21.08 10.00 -9.64
N GLY A 200 -21.00 10.00 -10.96
CA GLY A 200 -20.74 11.20 -11.76
C GLY A 200 -19.26 11.58 -11.92
N ASP A 201 -18.35 10.94 -11.19
CA ASP A 201 -16.93 11.09 -11.44
C ASP A 201 -16.52 10.36 -12.73
N ARG A 202 -15.96 11.11 -13.67
CA ARG A 202 -15.61 10.62 -15.00
C ARG A 202 -14.14 10.25 -15.16
N ARG A 203 -13.28 10.54 -14.17
CA ARG A 203 -11.81 10.38 -14.28
C ARG A 203 -11.41 8.99 -14.77
N LEU A 204 -11.98 7.94 -14.17
CA LEU A 204 -11.66 6.56 -14.55
C LEU A 204 -12.25 6.16 -15.91
N ARG A 205 -13.46 6.63 -16.21
CA ARG A 205 -14.14 6.34 -17.48
C ARG A 205 -13.40 6.98 -18.66
N ASP A 206 -12.99 8.23 -18.50
CA ASP A 206 -12.23 8.97 -19.51
C ASP A 206 -10.84 8.32 -19.69
N ALA A 207 -10.18 7.87 -18.61
CA ALA A 207 -8.92 7.11 -18.69
C ALA A 207 -9.08 5.76 -19.41
N ILE A 208 -10.14 5.01 -19.14
CA ILE A 208 -10.43 3.74 -19.83
C ILE A 208 -10.71 3.96 -21.33
N ALA A 209 -11.34 5.07 -21.69
CA ALA A 209 -11.51 5.46 -23.08
C ALA A 209 -10.16 5.79 -23.74
N ALA A 210 -9.29 6.53 -23.05
CA ALA A 210 -7.95 6.84 -23.53
C ALA A 210 -7.08 5.58 -23.73
N VAL A 211 -7.11 4.62 -22.80
CA VAL A 211 -6.44 3.32 -22.97
C VAL A 211 -6.94 2.59 -24.23
N ALA A 212 -8.24 2.62 -24.49
CA ALA A 212 -8.81 1.98 -25.66
C ALA A 212 -8.37 2.66 -26.98
N ALA A 213 -8.36 3.99 -27.01
CA ALA A 213 -7.87 4.76 -28.15
C ALA A 213 -6.37 4.53 -28.40
N PHE A 214 -5.56 4.46 -27.33
CA PHE A 214 -4.14 4.14 -27.40
C PHE A 214 -3.91 2.75 -28.02
N LEU A 215 -4.65 1.73 -27.58
CA LEU A 215 -4.54 0.37 -28.14
C LEU A 215 -5.01 0.29 -29.61
N ALA A 216 -5.87 1.19 -30.04
CA ALA A 216 -6.28 1.33 -31.44
C ALA A 216 -5.28 2.13 -32.30
N GLY A 217 -4.24 2.72 -31.69
CA GLY A 217 -3.27 3.58 -32.37
C GLY A 217 -3.81 4.99 -32.66
N GLU A 218 -4.92 5.39 -32.02
CA GLU A 218 -5.56 6.70 -32.20
C GLU A 218 -5.04 7.77 -31.24
N LEU A 219 -4.27 7.36 -30.23
CA LEU A 219 -3.77 8.20 -29.15
C LEU A 219 -2.31 7.80 -28.85
N ASP A 220 -1.45 8.77 -28.54
CA ASP A 220 -0.03 8.55 -28.25
C ASP A 220 0.24 8.33 -26.75
N GLU A 221 1.49 7.96 -26.41
CA GLU A 221 1.88 7.67 -25.03
C GLU A 221 1.71 8.89 -24.11
N ASP A 222 2.11 10.08 -24.55
CA ASP A 222 2.01 11.32 -23.77
C ASP A 222 0.56 11.66 -23.41
N ALA A 223 -0.36 11.51 -24.36
CA ALA A 223 -1.78 11.72 -24.13
C ALA A 223 -2.38 10.68 -23.18
N LEU A 224 -1.84 9.45 -23.13
CA LEU A 224 -2.28 8.42 -22.20
C LEU A 224 -1.77 8.72 -20.78
N GLU A 225 -0.50 9.10 -20.66
CA GLU A 225 0.14 9.45 -19.39
C GLU A 225 -0.50 10.68 -18.73
N ALA A 226 -1.10 11.59 -19.51
CA ALA A 226 -1.87 12.72 -18.99
C ALA A 226 -3.04 12.29 -18.08
N HIS A 227 -3.51 11.04 -18.18
CA HIS A 227 -4.54 10.48 -17.30
C HIS A 227 -4.01 9.90 -15.99
N GLU A 228 -2.69 9.75 -15.81
CA GLU A 228 -2.12 9.10 -14.63
C GLU A 228 -2.47 9.85 -13.34
N GLU A 229 -2.19 11.15 -13.26
CA GLU A 229 -2.41 11.93 -12.04
C GLU A 229 -3.90 12.08 -11.69
N PRO A 230 -4.82 12.34 -12.65
CA PRO A 230 -6.26 12.29 -12.38
C PRO A 230 -6.72 10.96 -11.77
N VAL A 231 -6.26 9.82 -12.31
CA VAL A 231 -6.59 8.48 -11.80
C VAL A 231 -5.97 8.26 -10.43
N ARG A 232 -4.71 8.69 -10.21
CA ARG A 232 -4.03 8.61 -8.91
C ARG A 232 -4.77 9.44 -7.85
N ALA A 233 -5.29 10.61 -8.21
CA ALA A 233 -6.10 11.43 -7.32
C ALA A 233 -7.41 10.72 -6.93
N ALA A 234 -8.11 10.11 -7.90
CA ALA A 234 -9.32 9.32 -7.64
C ALA A 234 -9.05 8.13 -6.70
N LEU A 235 -7.95 7.40 -6.94
CA LEU A 235 -7.46 6.33 -6.08
C LEU A 235 -7.21 6.82 -4.64
N ARG A 236 -6.42 7.89 -4.46
CA ARG A 236 -6.10 8.44 -3.13
C ARG A 236 -7.35 8.88 -2.38
N GLU A 237 -8.31 9.47 -3.09
CA GLU A 237 -9.58 9.89 -2.51
C GLU A 237 -10.39 8.67 -2.02
N ALA A 238 -10.53 7.65 -2.85
CA ALA A 238 -11.24 6.42 -2.48
C ALA A 238 -10.56 5.71 -1.30
N ASP A 239 -9.24 5.54 -1.31
CA ASP A 239 -8.49 4.89 -0.22
C ASP A 239 -8.59 5.68 1.10
N ARG A 240 -8.55 7.01 1.03
CA ARG A 240 -8.75 7.87 2.20
C ARG A 240 -10.14 7.67 2.80
N ILE A 241 -11.17 7.52 1.98
CA ILE A 241 -12.54 7.32 2.45
C ILE A 241 -12.77 5.88 2.93
N ALA A 242 -12.08 4.89 2.34
CA ALA A 242 -12.14 3.49 2.76
C ALA A 242 -11.80 3.30 4.25
N ASP A 243 -10.88 4.13 4.75
CA ASP A 243 -10.52 4.32 6.16
C ASP A 243 -10.14 3.00 6.86
N TYR A 244 -8.84 2.72 6.92
CA TYR A 244 -8.32 1.49 7.53
C TYR A 244 -8.27 1.59 9.06
N ASN A 245 -9.05 0.75 9.74
CA ASN A 245 -8.98 0.58 11.19
C ASN A 245 -7.84 -0.40 11.55
N LYS A 246 -6.71 0.15 12.00
CA LYS A 246 -5.53 -0.63 12.42
C LYS A 246 -5.77 -1.58 13.60
N VAL A 247 -6.75 -1.29 14.47
CA VAL A 247 -7.04 -2.14 15.65
C VAL A 247 -7.67 -3.46 15.23
N TYR A 248 -8.67 -3.38 14.35
CA TYR A 248 -9.37 -4.56 13.83
C TYR A 248 -8.73 -5.13 12.56
N ARG A 249 -7.73 -4.43 12.00
CA ARG A 249 -7.10 -4.72 10.71
C ARG A 249 -8.11 -4.82 9.58
N ARG A 250 -9.03 -3.87 9.50
CA ARG A 250 -10.16 -3.86 8.55
C ARG A 250 -10.48 -2.46 8.08
N TYR A 251 -10.98 -2.36 6.85
CA TYR A 251 -11.54 -1.11 6.33
C TYR A 251 -12.91 -0.82 6.94
N ARG A 252 -13.14 0.42 7.36
CA ARG A 252 -14.43 0.86 7.89
C ARG A 252 -15.47 0.99 6.78
N ARG A 253 -15.04 1.28 5.55
CA ARG A 253 -15.91 1.42 4.38
C ARG A 253 -15.41 0.54 3.23
N PRO A 254 -15.64 -0.78 3.27
CA PRO A 254 -15.08 -1.68 2.27
C PRO A 254 -15.48 -1.40 0.82
N ALA A 255 -16.69 -0.87 0.58
CA ALA A 255 -17.10 -0.43 -0.75
C ALA A 255 -16.16 0.66 -1.34
N PHE A 256 -15.65 1.58 -0.52
CA PHE A 256 -14.65 2.55 -0.97
C PHE A 256 -13.27 1.89 -1.18
N LYS A 257 -12.94 0.82 -0.45
CA LYS A 257 -11.73 0.04 -0.74
C LYS A 257 -11.85 -0.71 -2.08
N ALA A 258 -13.03 -1.26 -2.36
CA ALA A 258 -13.34 -1.85 -3.65
C ALA A 258 -13.20 -0.84 -4.79
N ALA A 259 -13.72 0.37 -4.60
CA ALA A 259 -13.55 1.49 -5.53
C ALA A 259 -12.06 1.87 -5.70
N ALA A 260 -11.30 1.92 -4.61
CA ALA A 260 -9.85 2.18 -4.68
C ALA A 260 -9.11 1.08 -5.47
N HIS A 261 -9.46 -0.20 -5.30
CA HIS A 261 -8.91 -1.27 -6.11
C HIS A 261 -9.28 -1.16 -7.60
N ALA A 262 -10.52 -0.77 -7.93
CA ALA A 262 -10.89 -0.48 -9.31
C ALA A 262 -10.09 0.70 -9.90
N ALA A 263 -9.89 1.78 -9.13
CA ALA A 263 -9.05 2.91 -9.54
C ALA A 263 -7.58 2.51 -9.72
N GLN A 264 -7.06 1.65 -8.85
CA GLN A 264 -5.70 1.11 -8.95
C GLN A 264 -5.52 0.26 -10.21
N ALA A 265 -6.53 -0.53 -10.61
CA ALA A 265 -6.49 -1.29 -11.86
C ALA A 265 -6.36 -0.35 -13.08
N VAL A 266 -7.13 0.74 -13.10
CA VAL A 266 -7.03 1.78 -14.14
C VAL A 266 -5.66 2.48 -14.09
N LEU A 267 -5.12 2.77 -12.90
CA LEU A 267 -3.81 3.40 -12.75
C LEU A 267 -2.70 2.55 -13.39
N TYR A 268 -2.76 1.23 -13.20
CA TYR A 268 -1.79 0.34 -13.82
C TYR A 268 -1.97 0.19 -15.33
N LEU A 269 -3.19 0.41 -15.86
CA LEU A 269 -3.42 0.43 -17.31
C LEU A 269 -2.84 1.66 -17.99
N VAL A 270 -2.96 2.84 -17.37
CA VAL A 270 -2.42 4.09 -17.95
C VAL A 270 -0.90 4.19 -17.79
N ARG A 271 -0.31 3.42 -16.87
CA ARG A 271 1.15 3.33 -16.69
C ARG A 271 1.77 2.33 -17.64
N LEU A 272 2.50 2.82 -18.63
CA LEU A 272 3.23 1.99 -19.60
C LEU A 272 4.49 1.30 -19.04
N SER A 273 4.82 1.52 -17.76
CA SER A 273 6.01 0.93 -17.14
C SER A 273 5.91 -0.60 -17.02
N SER A 274 7.05 -1.28 -17.20
CA SER A 274 7.13 -2.74 -17.22
C SER A 274 6.79 -3.42 -15.88
N GLY A 275 6.74 -2.67 -14.78
CA GLY A 275 6.36 -3.14 -13.44
C GLY A 275 4.85 -3.34 -13.23
N SER A 276 4.01 -2.80 -14.13
CA SER A 276 2.54 -2.84 -14.03
C SER A 276 1.92 -4.15 -14.53
N ARG A 277 2.73 -5.15 -14.92
CA ARG A 277 2.25 -6.37 -15.61
C ARG A 277 1.28 -7.17 -14.75
N LEU A 278 0.09 -7.46 -15.31
CA LEU A 278 -1.00 -8.25 -14.69
C LEU A 278 -1.61 -7.62 -13.42
N GLN A 279 -1.14 -6.43 -13.05
CA GLN A 279 -1.70 -5.68 -11.94
C GLN A 279 -3.15 -5.26 -12.22
N PRO A 280 -3.55 -4.83 -13.44
CA PRO A 280 -4.95 -4.46 -13.69
C PRO A 280 -5.93 -5.60 -13.42
N MET A 281 -5.70 -6.79 -13.97
CA MET A 281 -6.53 -7.97 -13.69
C MET A 281 -6.54 -8.35 -12.20
N HIS A 282 -5.38 -8.28 -11.52
CA HIS A 282 -5.29 -8.56 -10.10
C HIS A 282 -6.14 -7.60 -9.26
N TYR A 283 -6.02 -6.31 -9.52
CA TYR A 283 -6.78 -5.28 -8.82
C TYR A 283 -8.27 -5.27 -9.19
N SER A 284 -8.63 -5.70 -10.39
CA SER A 284 -10.03 -5.93 -10.78
C SER A 284 -10.67 -7.04 -9.93
N ARG A 285 -9.95 -8.13 -9.68
CA ARG A 285 -10.42 -9.20 -8.77
C ARG A 285 -10.49 -8.74 -7.32
N TYR A 286 -9.54 -7.92 -6.84
CA TYR A 286 -9.65 -7.33 -5.51
C TYR A 286 -10.81 -6.35 -5.37
N ALA A 287 -11.13 -5.59 -6.42
CA ALA A 287 -12.33 -4.76 -6.42
C ALA A 287 -13.58 -5.62 -6.19
N LEU A 288 -13.68 -6.77 -6.87
CA LEU A 288 -14.79 -7.72 -6.66
C LEU A 288 -14.82 -8.28 -5.24
N ALA A 289 -13.69 -8.74 -4.71
CA ALA A 289 -13.59 -9.24 -3.34
C ALA A 289 -14.11 -8.21 -2.33
N TYR A 290 -13.59 -6.99 -2.37
CA TYR A 290 -13.95 -5.93 -1.42
C TYR A 290 -15.33 -5.32 -1.65
N SER A 291 -15.95 -5.55 -2.81
CA SER A 291 -17.31 -5.06 -3.11
C SER A 291 -18.41 -5.77 -2.31
N GLY A 292 -18.08 -6.90 -1.67
CA GLY A 292 -19.05 -7.76 -0.99
C GLY A 292 -19.76 -8.74 -1.93
N ALA A 293 -19.33 -8.85 -3.19
CA ALA A 293 -19.83 -9.85 -4.14
C ALA A 293 -19.41 -11.29 -3.78
N GLY A 294 -18.42 -11.44 -2.89
CA GLY A 294 -18.00 -12.72 -2.33
C GLY A 294 -17.07 -13.52 -3.22
N PHE A 295 -16.67 -14.70 -2.72
CA PHE A 295 -15.71 -15.59 -3.38
C PHE A 295 -16.15 -16.05 -4.77
N GLU A 296 -17.44 -16.39 -4.94
CA GLU A 296 -18.00 -16.85 -6.22
C GLU A 296 -17.82 -15.82 -7.34
N ALA A 297 -17.92 -14.52 -7.04
CA ALA A 297 -17.71 -13.47 -8.02
C ALA A 297 -16.23 -13.34 -8.43
N VAL A 298 -15.32 -13.50 -7.47
CA VAL A 298 -13.86 -13.51 -7.73
C VAL A 298 -13.48 -14.72 -8.58
N GLU A 299 -14.06 -15.88 -8.26
CA GLU A 299 -13.89 -17.12 -9.02
C GLU A 299 -14.42 -16.97 -10.45
N ALA A 300 -15.65 -16.49 -10.62
CA ALA A 300 -16.26 -16.29 -11.93
C ALA A 300 -15.46 -15.31 -12.82
N GLU A 301 -14.88 -14.26 -12.24
CA GLU A 301 -14.00 -13.35 -12.97
C GLU A 301 -12.69 -14.02 -13.39
N LEU A 302 -12.09 -14.85 -12.54
CA LEU A 302 -10.89 -15.61 -12.89
C LEU A 302 -11.19 -16.65 -13.98
N ASP A 303 -12.31 -17.34 -13.89
CA ASP A 303 -12.74 -18.32 -14.89
C ASP A 303 -13.03 -17.64 -16.24
N TRP A 304 -13.66 -16.46 -16.25
CA TRP A 304 -13.83 -15.67 -17.47
C TRP A 304 -12.47 -15.27 -18.08
N GLN A 305 -11.52 -14.78 -17.27
CA GLN A 305 -10.19 -14.41 -17.76
C GLN A 305 -9.43 -15.60 -18.37
N LEU A 306 -9.55 -16.79 -17.77
CA LEU A 306 -8.98 -18.02 -18.31
C LEU A 306 -9.68 -18.46 -19.60
N ALA A 307 -11.00 -18.29 -19.70
CA ALA A 307 -11.74 -18.61 -20.92
C ALA A 307 -11.35 -17.68 -22.08
N GLU A 308 -11.23 -16.37 -21.85
CA GLU A 308 -10.72 -15.41 -22.85
C GLU A 308 -9.28 -15.74 -23.28
N MET A 309 -8.48 -16.23 -22.33
CA MET A 309 -7.12 -16.70 -22.58
C MET A 309 -7.06 -17.92 -23.49
N ASP A 310 -7.97 -18.86 -23.32
CA ASP A 310 -8.05 -20.08 -24.12
C ASP A 310 -8.74 -19.87 -25.49
N ALA A 311 -9.60 -18.85 -25.62
CA ALA A 311 -10.31 -18.53 -26.87
C ALA A 311 -9.47 -17.73 -27.89
N SER A 312 -8.37 -17.12 -27.43
CA SER A 312 -7.50 -16.23 -28.21
C SER A 312 -6.26 -16.94 -28.74
#